data_AF-A0A955L0V3-F1
#
_entry.id   AF-A0A955L0V3-F1
#
_cell.length_a   1.000
_cell.length_b   1.000
_cell.length_c   1.000
_cell.angle_alpha   90.00
_cell.angle_beta   90.00
_cell.angle_gamma   90.00
#
_symmetry.space_group_name_H-M   'P 1'
#
loop_
_entity.id
_entity.type
_entity.pdbx_description
1 polymer ?
#
loop_
_entity_poly.entity_id
_entity_poly.type
_entity_poly.pdbx_seq_one_letter_code
_entity_poly.pdbx_strand_id
1 'polypeptide(L)' 'MLKKLITPLQGILLQKKMCPGCTQGLKKAKVIDKKADGTEILECQCSRVFVHDRKLDTYRRALNEEL' A
#
# COMPACT_ATOMS: atom_id res chain seq x y z
N MET A 1 7.95 -28.77 -9.95
CA MET A 1 8.85 -27.60 -9.89
C MET A 1 8.01 -26.36 -10.16
N LEU A 2 7.60 -25.75 -9.05
CA LEU A 2 6.54 -24.76 -8.96
C LEU A 2 6.97 -23.50 -9.71
N LYS A 3 6.15 -23.11 -10.70
CA LYS A 3 6.26 -21.90 -11.53
C LYS A 3 7.03 -20.83 -10.78
N LYS A 4 8.16 -20.37 -11.34
CA LYS A 4 8.84 -19.14 -10.94
C LYS A 4 7.74 -18.14 -10.61
N LEU A 5 7.57 -17.85 -9.32
CA LEU A 5 6.50 -17.01 -8.80
C LEU A 5 6.83 -15.62 -9.32
N ILE A 6 6.36 -15.30 -10.53
CA ILE A 6 6.51 -13.98 -11.14
C ILE A 6 5.71 -13.08 -10.21
N THR A 7 6.42 -12.53 -9.21
CA THR A 7 5.82 -11.56 -8.33
C THR A 7 5.45 -10.41 -9.24
N PRO A 8 4.16 -10.06 -9.36
CA PRO A 8 3.77 -8.97 -10.23
C PRO A 8 4.55 -7.73 -9.79
N LEU A 9 5.03 -6.94 -10.75
CA LEU A 9 5.80 -5.72 -10.47
C LEU A 9 5.11 -4.83 -9.40
N GLN A 10 3.78 -4.87 -9.36
CA GLN A 10 2.96 -4.23 -8.34
C GLN A 10 3.32 -4.64 -6.90
N GLY A 11 3.58 -5.92 -6.64
CA GLY A 11 3.99 -6.43 -5.32
C GLY A 11 5.40 -5.98 -4.95
N ILE A 12 6.33 -5.96 -5.92
CA ILE A 12 7.70 -5.47 -5.70
C ILE A 12 7.71 -3.98 -5.35
N LEU A 13 6.89 -3.17 -6.05
CA LEU A 13 6.76 -1.74 -5.76
C LEU A 13 6.18 -1.49 -4.37
N LEU A 14 5.16 -2.25 -3.95
CA LEU A 14 4.59 -2.16 -2.61
C LEU A 14 5.59 -2.56 -1.51
N GLN A 15 6.38 -3.61 -1.72
CA GLN A 15 7.47 -4.00 -0.80
C GLN A 15 8.52 -2.89 -0.68
N LYS A 16 8.81 -2.18 -1.78
CA LYS A 16 9.64 -0.97 -1.78
C LYS A 16 8.93 0.27 -1.25
N LYS A 17 7.69 0.14 -0.74
CA LYS A 17 6.86 1.22 -0.19
C LYS A 17 6.58 2.32 -1.21
N MET A 18 6.38 1.92 -2.46
CA MET A 18 6.08 2.81 -3.58
C MET A 18 4.69 2.51 -4.15
N CYS A 19 4.04 3.56 -4.64
CA CYS A 19 2.78 3.44 -5.36
C CYS A 19 3.00 2.65 -6.67
N PRO A 20 2.26 1.57 -6.93
CA PRO A 20 2.38 0.82 -8.17
C PRO A 20 2.04 1.61 -9.44
N GLY A 21 1.35 2.75 -9.31
CA GLY A 21 0.88 3.51 -10.46
C GLY A 21 1.62 4.83 -10.74
N CYS A 22 2.17 5.51 -9.73
CA CYS A 22 2.94 6.75 -9.92
C CYS A 22 4.35 6.70 -9.32
N THR A 23 4.79 5.52 -8.84
CA THR A 23 6.11 5.23 -8.25
C THR A 23 6.53 6.08 -7.05
N GLN A 24 5.68 6.99 -6.60
CA GLN A 24 5.93 7.83 -5.43
C GLN A 24 5.91 7.04 -4.12
N GLY A 25 6.74 7.46 -3.18
CA GLY A 25 6.88 6.81 -1.88
C GLY A 25 5.62 6.94 -1.02
N LEU A 26 5.05 5.81 -0.61
CA LEU A 26 3.87 5.74 0.26
C LEU A 26 4.15 6.24 1.67
N LYS A 27 5.42 6.27 2.11
CA LYS A 27 5.81 6.89 3.39
C LYS A 27 5.46 8.38 3.50
N LYS A 28 5.39 9.08 2.37
CA LYS A 28 5.04 10.52 2.30
C LYS A 28 3.59 10.73 1.84
N ALA A 29 2.81 9.66 1.69
CA ALA A 29 1.41 9.75 1.29
C ALA A 29 0.59 10.41 2.40
N LYS A 30 -0.52 11.04 2.02
CA LYS A 30 -1.41 11.73 2.93
C LYS A 30 -2.18 10.70 3.75
N VAL A 31 -2.12 10.77 5.08
CA VAL A 31 -2.95 9.93 5.94
C VAL A 31 -4.37 10.51 5.95
N ILE A 32 -5.35 9.73 5.49
CA ILE A 32 -6.76 10.13 5.45
C ILE A 32 -7.56 9.55 6.62
N ASP A 33 -7.16 8.39 7.13
CA ASP A 33 -7.79 7.79 8.31
C ASP A 33 -6.79 6.97 9.12
N LYS A 34 -7.04 6.84 10.42
CA LYS A 34 -6.23 6.04 11.36
C LYS A 34 -7.17 5.17 12.18
N LYS A 35 -7.10 3.87 11.96
CA LYS A 35 -7.92 2.90 12.66
C LYS A 35 -7.30 2.53 14.02
N ALA A 36 -8.16 2.21 14.98
CA ALA A 36 -7.75 1.84 16.33
C ALA A 36 -6.95 0.52 16.40
N ASP A 37 -7.07 -0.32 15.36
CA ASP A 37 -6.34 -1.59 15.22
C ASP A 37 -4.83 -1.41 14.89
N GLY A 38 -4.41 -0.18 14.60
CA GLY A 38 -3.04 0.17 14.23
C GLY A 38 -2.81 0.26 12.72
N THR A 39 -3.86 0.19 11.91
CA THR A 39 -3.79 0.43 10.46
C THR A 39 -4.07 1.89 10.14
N GLU A 40 -3.45 2.38 9.06
CA GLU A 40 -3.69 3.73 8.54
C GLU A 40 -4.16 3.63 7.10
N ILE A 41 -5.09 4.49 6.74
CA ILE A 41 -5.48 4.68 5.35
C ILE A 41 -4.72 5.87 4.79
N LEU A 42 -4.06 5.64 3.67
CA LEU A 42 -3.19 6.57 2.99
C LEU A 42 -3.72 6.85 1.59
N GLU A 43 -3.82 8.13 1.24
CA GLU A 43 -4.08 8.58 -0.12
C GLU A 43 -2.75 8.99 -0.79
N CYS A 44 -2.43 8.33 -1.90
CA CYS A 44 -1.33 8.72 -2.76
C CYS A 44 -1.71 9.92 -3.61
N GLN A 45 -0.73 10.73 -4.03
CA GLN A 45 -0.94 11.90 -4.89
C GLN A 45 -1.62 11.58 -6.23
N CYS A 46 -1.57 10.33 -6.70
CA CYS A 46 -2.31 9.88 -7.89
C CYS A 46 -3.74 9.43 -7.57
N SER A 47 -4.30 9.86 -6.43
CA SER A 47 -5.66 9.53 -5.94
C SER A 47 -5.92 8.05 -5.65
N ARG A 48 -4.86 7.24 -5.49
CA ARG A 48 -5.00 5.83 -5.10
C ARG A 48 -4.88 5.68 -3.60
N VAL A 49 -5.73 4.84 -3.02
CA VAL A 49 -5.79 4.62 -1.58
C VAL A 49 -5.13 3.30 -1.20
N PHE A 50 -4.36 3.35 -0.12
CA PHE A 50 -3.57 2.25 0.42
C PHE A 50 -3.84 2.11 1.92
N VAL A 51 -3.67 0.90 2.42
CA VAL A 51 -3.67 0.62 3.85
C VAL A 51 -2.25 0.31 4.27
N HIS A 52 -1.78 1.02 5.28
CA HIS A 52 -0.51 0.82 5.93
C HIS A 52 -0.74 0.15 7.28
N ASP A 53 -0.26 -1.08 7.42
CA ASP A 53 -0.22 -1.76 8.70
C ASP A 53 1.04 -1.31 9.44
N ARG A 54 0.90 -0.55 10.53
CA ARG A 54 2.05 -0.04 11.30
C ARG A 54 2.79 -1.14 12.05
N LYS A 55 2.12 -2.24 12.41
CA LYS A 55 2.71 -3.35 13.17
C LYS A 55 3.64 -4.15 12.27
N LEU A 56 3.22 -4.38 11.03
CA LEU A 56 3.98 -5.15 10.04
C LEU A 56 4.82 -4.26 9.11
N ASP A 57 4.61 -2.94 9.13
CA ASP A 57 5.25 -1.95 8.24
C ASP A 57 5.05 -2.32 6.75
N THR A 58 3.85 -2.82 6.45
CA THR A 58 3.45 -3.28 5.11
C THR A 58 2.39 -2.39 4.50
N TYR A 59 2.42 -2.28 3.18
CA TYR A 59 1.47 -1.50 2.41
C TYR A 59 0.69 -2.42 1.48
N ARG A 60 -0.64 -2.29 1.50
CA ARG A 60 -1.55 -2.94 0.55
C ARG A 60 -2.52 -1.92 -0.04
N ARG A 61 -3.18 -2.28 -1.14
CA ARG A 61 -4.32 -1.46 -1.63
C ARG A 61 -5.48 -1.54 -0.65
N ALA A 62 -6.17 -0.41 -0.48
CA ALA A 62 -7.43 -0.39 0.25
C ALA A 62 -8.49 -1.19 -0.53
N LEU A 63 -9.36 -1.88 0.22
CA LEU A 63 -10.56 -2.51 -0.30
C LEU A 63 -11.71 -1.50 -0.27
N ASN A 64 -12.75 -1.71 -1.08
CA ASN A 64 -13.91 -0.81 -1.13
C ASN A 64 -14.62 -0.68 0.22
N GLU A 65 -14.56 -1.71 1.06
CA GLU A 65 -15.16 -1.72 2.41
C GLU A 65 -14.39 -0.85 3.42
N GLU A 66 -13.18 -0.39 3.05
CA GLU A 66 -12.35 0.46 3.90
C GLU A 66 -12.30 1.92 3.44
N LEU A 67 -13.02 2.27 2.36
CA LEU A 67 -13.21 3.63 1.87
C LEU A 67 -14.52 4.21 2.37
#